data_AF-A0AAD4TM29-F1
#
_entry.id   AF-A0AAD4TM29-F1
#
_cell.length_a   1.000
_cell.length_b   1.000
_cell.length_c   1.000
_cell.angle_alpha   90.00
_cell.angle_beta   90.00
_cell.angle_gamma   90.00
#
_symmetry.space_group_name_H-M   'P 1'
#
loop_
_entity.id
_entity.type
_entity.pdbx_description
1 polymer ?
#
loop_
_entity_poly.entity_id
_entity_poly.type
_entity_poly.pdbx_seq_one_letter_code
_entity_poly.pdbx_strand_id
1 'polypeptide(L)'
;MKFYVIDASLTEFYLTNNDMLHYNLSVNISIRNSNKIERISYHRFRAHPSSYGNDLDLVPLTSFQQGPKNTTLIHHVFQGKTMLKLRGSQLRDFNNDQRDGIYSIYVYLYLETELKHAGGGNSGFKVLIAKCGLFRLHLLGSSSSSSNNQSGIGGLFQAKRCKISAGGHKDDSY
;
A
#
# COMPACT_ATOMS: atom_id res chain seq x y z
N MET A 1 -6.56 15.59 -4.53
CA MET A 1 -5.55 14.82 -3.77
C MET A 1 -4.77 13.94 -4.73
N LYS A 2 -3.51 13.62 -4.43
CA LYS A 2 -2.75 12.63 -5.20
C LYS A 2 -2.00 11.72 -4.24
N PHE A 3 -2.00 10.42 -4.53
CA PHE A 3 -1.32 9.39 -3.76
C PHE A 3 -0.33 8.69 -4.66
N TYR A 4 0.87 8.46 -4.15
CA TYR A 4 1.93 7.75 -4.83
C TYR A 4 2.59 6.79 -3.85
N VAL A 5 2.83 5.55 -4.27
CA VAL A 5 3.87 4.73 -3.64
C VAL A 5 5.18 5.17 -4.28
N ILE A 6 6.08 5.74 -3.50
CA ILE A 6 7.34 6.29 -3.99
C ILE A 6 8.52 5.35 -3.79
N ASP A 7 8.35 4.36 -2.92
CA ASP A 7 9.31 3.30 -2.68
C ASP A 7 8.62 2.11 -1.98
N ALA A 8 9.13 0.91 -2.21
CA ALA A 8 8.66 -0.31 -1.56
C ALA A 8 9.74 -1.40 -1.58
N SER A 9 9.84 -2.18 -0.51
CA SER A 9 10.82 -3.26 -0.38
C SER A 9 10.22 -4.47 0.33
N LEU A 10 10.69 -5.66 -0.04
CA LEU A 10 10.24 -6.93 0.53
C LEU A 10 11.46 -7.67 1.08
N THR A 11 11.48 -7.95 2.38
CA THR A 11 12.63 -8.61 3.04
C THR A 11 12.30 -10.00 3.55
N GLU A 12 11.01 -10.32 3.68
CA GLU A 12 10.52 -11.64 4.05
C GLU A 12 9.26 -11.91 3.22
N PHE A 13 9.22 -13.08 2.56
CA PHE A 13 8.03 -13.57 1.89
C PHE A 13 8.16 -15.07 1.62
N TYR A 14 7.55 -15.91 2.46
CA TYR A 14 7.56 -17.35 2.28
C TYR A 14 6.30 -18.01 2.85
N LEU A 15 5.84 -19.08 2.18
CA LEU A 15 4.68 -19.86 2.60
C LEU A 15 5.15 -21.14 3.29
N THR A 16 4.61 -21.41 4.47
CA THR A 16 4.86 -22.67 5.19
C THR A 16 3.93 -23.78 4.71
N ASN A 17 4.24 -25.04 5.04
CA ASN A 17 3.40 -26.20 4.70
C ASN A 17 1.97 -26.14 5.30
N ASN A 18 1.74 -25.30 6.29
CA ASN A 18 0.44 -25.11 6.94
C ASN A 18 -0.33 -23.92 6.34
N ASP A 19 -0.04 -23.52 5.10
CA ASP A 19 -0.63 -22.38 4.40
C ASP A 19 -0.48 -21.05 5.17
N MET A 20 0.55 -20.90 6.00
CA MET A 20 0.86 -19.64 6.68
C MET A 20 1.90 -18.87 5.90
N LEU A 21 1.52 -17.72 5.32
CA LEU A 21 2.43 -16.79 4.66
C LEU A 21 3.08 -15.91 5.72
N HIS A 22 4.40 -15.89 5.75
CA HIS A 22 5.20 -14.93 6.50
C HIS A 22 5.66 -13.82 5.57
N TYR A 23 5.57 -12.57 6.02
CA TYR A 23 5.93 -11.44 5.18
C TYR A 23 6.44 -10.23 5.97
N ASN A 24 7.33 -9.46 5.31
CA ASN A 24 7.83 -8.18 5.77
C ASN A 24 7.96 -7.24 4.57
N LEU A 25 6.95 -6.39 4.41
CA LEU A 25 6.79 -5.44 3.31
C LEU A 25 6.91 -4.01 3.86
N SER A 26 7.86 -3.23 3.36
CA SER A 26 7.93 -1.80 3.62
C SER A 26 7.36 -1.03 2.43
N VAL A 27 6.58 0.02 2.72
CA VAL A 27 6.02 0.92 1.70
C VAL A 27 6.16 2.37 2.14
N ASN A 28 6.67 3.20 1.23
CA ASN A 28 6.71 4.65 1.37
C ASN A 28 5.64 5.30 0.48
N ILE A 29 4.74 6.05 1.09
CA ILE A 29 3.60 6.68 0.42
C ILE A 29 3.72 8.19 0.50
N SER A 30 3.66 8.86 -0.64
CA SER A 30 3.55 10.31 -0.76
C SER A 30 2.10 10.72 -1.00
N ILE A 31 1.56 11.55 -0.11
CA ILE A 31 0.19 12.07 -0.20
C ILE A 31 0.25 13.58 -0.39
N ARG A 32 -0.34 14.08 -1.48
CA ARG A 32 -0.33 15.49 -1.86
C ARG A 32 -1.72 16.10 -1.79
N ASN A 33 -1.88 17.08 -0.90
CA ASN A 33 -2.94 18.07 -1.03
C ASN A 33 -2.61 19.01 -2.20
N SER A 34 -3.37 18.91 -3.28
CA SER A 34 -3.22 19.78 -4.46
C SER A 34 -4.13 21.00 -4.40
N ASN A 35 -5.01 21.12 -3.40
CA ASN A 35 -5.86 22.28 -3.18
C ASN A 35 -5.01 23.51 -2.84
N LYS A 36 -5.44 24.69 -3.30
CA LYS A 36 -4.76 25.98 -3.09
C LYS A 36 -5.20 26.69 -1.81
N ILE A 37 -6.37 26.35 -1.28
CA ILE A 37 -7.08 27.13 -0.26
C ILE A 37 -7.44 26.25 0.95
N GLU A 38 -7.93 25.04 0.70
CA GLU A 38 -8.53 24.20 1.75
C GLU A 38 -7.52 23.27 2.40
N ARG A 39 -7.71 23.09 3.71
CA ARG A 39 -7.05 22.05 4.50
C ARG A 39 -7.81 20.75 4.33
N ILE A 40 -7.10 19.62 4.37
CA ILE A 40 -7.68 18.28 4.35
C ILE A 40 -7.31 17.57 5.65
N SER A 41 -8.30 17.03 6.34
CA SER A 41 -8.09 16.09 7.43
C SER A 41 -8.27 14.67 6.89
N TYR A 42 -7.37 13.76 7.27
CA TYR A 42 -7.36 12.35 6.89
C TYR A 42 -7.65 11.52 8.14
N HIS A 43 -8.75 10.79 8.11
CA HIS A 43 -9.28 10.00 9.22
C HIS A 43 -9.41 8.53 8.83
N ARG A 44 -9.50 7.66 9.85
CA ARG A 44 -9.68 6.21 9.69
C ARG A 44 -8.80 5.61 8.59
N PHE A 45 -7.57 6.11 8.52
CA PHE A 45 -6.65 5.76 7.45
C PHE A 45 -6.15 4.34 7.71
N ARG A 46 -6.39 3.44 6.76
CA ARG A 46 -5.97 2.04 6.81
C ARG A 46 -5.28 1.67 5.50
N ALA A 47 -4.29 0.79 5.58
CA ALA A 47 -3.65 0.20 4.42
C ALA A 47 -3.88 -1.31 4.43
N HIS A 48 -4.11 -1.85 3.24
CA HIS A 48 -4.47 -3.25 3.04
C HIS A 48 -3.67 -3.81 1.86
N PRO A 49 -2.52 -4.45 2.14
CA PRO A 49 -1.82 -5.20 1.11
C PRO A 49 -2.60 -6.46 0.74
N SER A 50 -2.49 -6.90 -0.50
CA SER A 50 -3.03 -8.20 -0.92
C SER A 50 -2.12 -8.87 -1.94
N SER A 51 -2.14 -10.19 -1.98
CA SER A 51 -1.27 -10.98 -2.85
C SER A 51 -1.97 -12.28 -3.24
N TYR A 52 -1.80 -12.70 -4.50
CA TYR A 52 -2.42 -13.92 -5.06
C TYR A 52 -3.92 -14.07 -4.75
N GLY A 53 -4.67 -12.96 -4.82
CA GLY A 53 -6.11 -12.93 -4.58
C GLY A 53 -6.56 -13.06 -3.12
N ASN A 54 -5.63 -12.95 -2.17
CA ASN A 54 -5.90 -12.97 -0.74
C ASN A 54 -5.39 -11.69 -0.10
N ASP A 55 -6.16 -11.20 0.85
CA ASP A 55 -5.81 -10.02 1.63
C ASP A 55 -4.80 -10.37 2.73
N LEU A 56 -3.83 -9.49 2.94
CA LEU A 56 -2.95 -9.54 4.10
C LEU A 56 -3.59 -8.74 5.25
N ASP A 57 -2.81 -8.34 6.25
CA ASP A 57 -3.36 -7.63 7.40
C ASP A 57 -3.81 -6.20 7.03
N LEU A 58 -5.02 -5.85 7.48
CA LEU A 58 -5.55 -4.48 7.42
C LEU A 58 -4.94 -3.66 8.56
N VAL A 59 -4.02 -2.76 8.24
CA VAL A 59 -3.27 -2.02 9.25
C VAL A 59 -3.74 -0.56 9.35
N PRO A 60 -4.09 -0.07 10.55
CA PRO A 60 -4.36 1.34 10.76
C PRO A 60 -3.09 2.18 10.61
N LEU A 61 -3.20 3.27 9.87
CA LEU A 61 -2.17 4.30 9.72
C LEU A 61 -2.56 5.54 10.53
N THR A 62 -1.55 6.33 10.89
CA THR A 62 -1.75 7.57 11.65
C THR A 62 -2.61 8.56 10.86
N SER A 63 -3.67 9.06 11.49
CA SER A 63 -4.49 10.15 10.97
C SER A 63 -3.70 11.47 10.99
N PHE A 64 -3.91 12.35 10.01
CA PHE A 64 -3.12 13.58 9.89
C PHE A 64 -3.92 14.68 9.18
N GLN A 65 -3.39 15.90 9.20
CA GLN A 65 -3.96 17.04 8.48
C GLN A 65 -2.93 17.63 7.52
N GLN A 66 -3.39 18.07 6.36
CA GLN A 66 -2.58 18.80 5.41
C GLN A 66 -3.17 20.17 5.13
N GLY A 67 -2.37 21.21 5.35
CA GLY A 67 -2.66 22.52 4.81
C GLY A 67 -2.66 22.53 3.27
N PRO A 68 -3.02 23.66 2.65
CA PRO A 68 -2.95 23.82 1.20
C PRO A 68 -1.56 23.52 0.66
N LYS A 69 -1.50 22.91 -0.54
CA LYS A 69 -0.23 22.63 -1.25
C LYS A 69 0.82 21.90 -0.41
N ASN A 70 0.40 21.06 0.53
CA ASN A 70 1.29 20.29 1.38
C ASN A 70 1.44 18.83 0.90
N THR A 71 2.64 18.27 1.10
CA THR A 71 2.93 16.84 0.88
C THR A 71 3.32 16.22 2.22
N THR A 72 2.77 15.05 2.51
CA THR A 72 3.13 14.23 3.67
C THR A 72 3.65 12.90 3.16
N LEU A 73 4.75 12.44 3.75
CA LEU A 73 5.31 11.12 3.53
C LEU A 73 4.89 10.22 4.69
N ILE A 74 4.44 9.01 4.34
CA ILE A 74 4.09 7.97 5.31
C ILE A 74 4.95 6.77 5.00
N HIS A 75 5.70 6.35 5.99
CA HIS A 75 6.45 5.11 5.98
C HIS A 75 5.70 4.09 6.83
N HIS A 76 5.49 2.88 6.29
CA HIS A 76 4.92 1.80 7.07
C HIS A 76 5.56 0.46 6.70
N VAL A 77 5.69 -0.41 7.71
CA VAL A 77 6.20 -1.77 7.59
C VAL A 77 5.08 -2.73 7.97
N PHE A 78 4.60 -3.48 6.98
CA PHE A 78 3.65 -4.57 7.15
C PHE A 78 4.45 -5.84 7.43
N GLN A 79 4.60 -6.16 8.72
CA GLN A 79 5.25 -7.39 9.16
C GLN A 79 4.26 -8.27 9.87
N GLY A 80 4.15 -9.52 9.44
CA GLY A 80 3.18 -10.42 10.03
C GLY A 80 3.13 -11.77 9.37
N LYS A 81 2.06 -12.49 9.71
CA LYS A 81 1.77 -13.80 9.18
C LYS A 81 0.27 -13.97 9.00
N THR A 82 -0.15 -14.44 7.84
CA THR A 82 -1.56 -14.63 7.50
C THR A 82 -1.79 -15.97 6.82
N MET A 83 -3.00 -16.51 6.97
CA MET A 83 -3.38 -17.73 6.28
C MET A 83 -3.59 -17.43 4.79
N LEU A 84 -2.84 -18.12 3.94
CA LEU A 84 -2.85 -17.95 2.50
C LEU A 84 -3.06 -19.31 1.82
N LYS A 85 -4.33 -19.65 1.54
CA LYS A 85 -4.67 -20.89 0.85
C LYS A 85 -4.64 -20.69 -0.66
N LEU A 86 -3.59 -21.20 -1.28
CA LEU A 86 -3.40 -21.08 -2.73
C LEU A 86 -3.99 -22.28 -3.47
N ARG A 87 -4.74 -22.01 -4.54
CA ARG A 87 -5.31 -23.05 -5.42
C ARG A 87 -5.25 -22.63 -6.88
N GLY A 88 -5.26 -23.60 -7.79
CA GLY A 88 -5.35 -23.36 -9.22
C GLY A 88 -4.25 -22.42 -9.73
N SER A 89 -4.65 -21.34 -10.41
CA SER A 89 -3.72 -20.35 -10.96
C SER A 89 -2.93 -19.62 -9.88
N GLN A 90 -3.51 -19.31 -8.73
CA GLN A 90 -2.82 -18.59 -7.65
C GLN A 90 -1.62 -19.37 -7.12
N LEU A 91 -1.76 -20.69 -6.96
CA LEU A 91 -0.67 -21.57 -6.54
C LEU A 91 0.44 -21.64 -7.60
N ARG A 92 0.06 -21.75 -8.88
CA ARG A 92 1.02 -21.74 -9.99
C ARG A 92 1.79 -20.42 -10.04
N ASP A 93 1.10 -19.30 -9.95
CA ASP A 93 1.69 -17.97 -10.04
C ASP A 93 2.64 -17.73 -8.86
N PHE A 94 2.24 -18.10 -7.64
CA PHE A 94 3.11 -18.06 -6.46
C PHE A 94 4.36 -18.93 -6.62
N ASN A 95 4.23 -20.16 -7.11
CA ASN A 95 5.39 -21.04 -7.31
C ASN A 95 6.38 -20.50 -8.35
N ASN A 96 5.88 -19.82 -9.39
CA ASN A 96 6.73 -19.15 -10.39
C ASN A 96 7.45 -17.95 -9.76
N ASP A 97 6.69 -17.05 -9.13
CA ASP A 97 7.21 -15.86 -8.47
C ASP A 97 8.21 -16.23 -7.34
N GLN A 98 7.99 -17.34 -6.62
CA GLN A 98 8.92 -17.88 -5.62
C GLN A 98 10.24 -18.37 -6.24
N ARG A 99 10.18 -19.06 -7.40
CA ARG A 99 11.40 -19.50 -8.12
C ARG A 99 12.22 -18.31 -8.61
N ASP A 100 11.54 -17.26 -9.04
CA ASP A 100 12.17 -16.03 -9.53
C ASP A 100 12.65 -15.11 -8.39
N GLY A 101 12.13 -15.32 -7.17
CA GLY A 101 12.35 -14.42 -6.04
C GLY A 101 11.69 -13.06 -6.21
N ILE A 102 10.64 -12.97 -7.04
CA ILE A 102 9.92 -11.73 -7.38
C ILE A 102 8.44 -11.94 -7.10
N TYR A 103 7.88 -11.23 -6.13
CA TYR A 103 6.50 -11.45 -5.69
C TYR A 103 5.55 -10.35 -6.14
N SER A 104 4.34 -10.77 -6.50
CA SER A 104 3.23 -9.91 -6.93
C SER A 104 2.37 -9.43 -5.76
N ILE A 105 2.43 -8.14 -5.43
CA ILE A 105 1.71 -7.54 -4.28
C ILE A 105 0.90 -6.32 -4.71
N TYR A 106 -0.35 -6.21 -4.27
CA TYR A 106 -1.17 -5.01 -4.39
C TYR A 106 -1.20 -4.24 -3.07
N VAL A 107 -1.33 -2.92 -3.14
CA VAL A 107 -1.57 -2.07 -1.96
C VAL A 107 -2.82 -1.23 -2.18
N TYR A 108 -3.72 -1.30 -1.21
CA TYR A 108 -4.94 -0.48 -1.13
C TYR A 108 -4.88 0.42 0.08
N LEU A 109 -5.40 1.64 -0.07
CA LEU A 109 -5.54 2.61 1.01
C LEU A 109 -7.01 2.94 1.17
N TYR A 110 -7.52 2.85 2.40
CA TYR A 110 -8.88 3.20 2.77
C TYR A 110 -8.82 4.36 3.75
N LEU A 111 -9.55 5.44 3.48
CA LEU A 111 -9.49 6.62 4.30
C LEU A 111 -10.76 7.44 4.21
N GLU A 112 -11.04 8.17 5.27
CA GLU A 112 -12.04 9.23 5.29
C GLU A 112 -11.35 10.58 5.19
N THR A 113 -11.94 11.51 4.45
CA THR A 113 -11.42 12.86 4.30
C THR A 113 -12.47 13.91 4.58
N GLU A 114 -12.05 15.00 5.23
CA GLU A 114 -12.87 16.16 5.52
C GLU A 114 -12.13 17.40 5.02
N LEU A 115 -12.77 18.23 4.19
CA LEU A 115 -12.20 19.52 3.78
C LEU A 115 -12.59 20.56 4.80
N LYS A 116 -11.63 21.36 5.26
CA LYS A 116 -11.88 22.55 6.07
C LYS A 116 -11.67 23.79 5.23
N HIS A 117 -12.73 24.57 5.06
CA HIS A 117 -12.74 25.80 4.29
C HIS A 117 -12.12 26.95 5.10
N ALA A 118 -11.52 27.92 4.42
CA ALA A 118 -10.86 29.06 5.08
C ALA A 118 -11.82 29.91 5.93
N GLY A 119 -13.12 29.91 5.61
CA GLY A 119 -14.18 30.60 6.37
C GLY A 119 -14.70 29.84 7.60
N GLY A 120 -14.09 28.71 7.99
CA GLY A 120 -14.42 27.98 9.22
C GLY A 120 -15.43 26.84 9.07
N GLY A 121 -16.08 26.69 7.91
CA GLY A 121 -16.95 25.54 7.62
C GLY A 121 -16.19 24.29 7.16
N ASN A 122 -16.80 23.11 7.29
CA ASN A 122 -16.25 21.85 6.82
C ASN A 122 -17.16 21.18 5.78
N SER A 123 -16.57 20.52 4.78
CA SER A 123 -17.29 19.56 3.94
C SER A 123 -17.31 18.24 4.71
N GLY A 124 -18.48 17.70 5.03
CA GLY A 124 -18.59 16.42 5.76
C GLY A 124 -17.74 15.28 5.19
N PHE A 125 -17.62 14.19 5.94
CA PHE A 125 -16.69 13.11 5.62
C PHE A 125 -16.95 12.46 4.25
N LYS A 126 -15.88 12.25 3.50
CA LYS A 126 -15.86 11.50 2.24
C LYS A 126 -14.97 10.28 2.37
N VAL A 127 -15.53 9.10 2.16
CA VAL A 127 -14.77 7.84 2.10
C VAL A 127 -14.09 7.74 0.74
N LEU A 128 -12.79 7.44 0.74
CA LEU A 128 -11.97 7.26 -0.44
C LEU A 128 -11.20 5.95 -0.38
N ILE A 129 -11.04 5.35 -1.56
CA ILE A 129 -10.19 4.18 -1.77
C ILE A 129 -9.09 4.59 -2.76
N ALA A 130 -7.83 4.44 -2.38
CA ALA A 130 -6.68 4.60 -3.29
C ALA A 130 -6.11 3.23 -3.65
N LYS A 131 -6.25 2.84 -4.92
CA LYS A 131 -5.70 1.60 -5.48
C LYS A 131 -4.31 1.89 -6.04
N CYS A 132 -3.25 1.46 -5.36
CA CYS A 132 -1.87 1.78 -5.77
C CYS A 132 -1.30 0.82 -6.83
N GLY A 133 -2.05 -0.23 -7.16
CA GLY A 133 -1.75 -1.16 -8.26
C GLY A 133 -0.77 -2.27 -7.87
N LEU A 134 -0.39 -3.08 -8.86
CA LEU A 134 0.50 -4.24 -8.69
C LEU A 134 1.99 -3.85 -8.58
N PHE A 135 2.67 -4.30 -7.55
CA PHE A 135 4.11 -4.23 -7.39
C PHE A 135 4.70 -5.63 -7.64
N ARG A 136 5.77 -5.69 -8.45
CA ARG A 136 6.64 -6.86 -8.55
C ARG A 136 7.88 -6.55 -7.73
N LEU A 137 8.02 -7.17 -6.56
CA LEU A 137 9.08 -6.86 -5.61
C LEU A 137 10.04 -8.05 -5.49
N HIS A 138 11.33 -7.78 -5.68
CA HIS A 138 12.37 -8.75 -5.40
C HIS A 138 12.48 -8.97 -3.88
N LEU A 139 12.64 -10.22 -3.47
CA LEU A 139 12.94 -10.55 -2.09
C LEU A 139 14.41 -10.22 -1.78
N LEU A 140 14.62 -9.23 -0.92
CA LEU A 140 15.94 -8.78 -0.52
C LEU A 140 16.62 -9.87 0.32
N GLY A 141 17.81 -10.29 -0.08
CA GLY A 141 18.56 -11.37 0.56
C GLY A 141 18.53 -12.70 -0.20
N SER A 142 17.66 -12.86 -1.20
CA SER A 142 17.73 -13.98 -2.15
C SER A 142 18.94 -13.78 -3.07
N SER A 143 20.02 -14.51 -2.79
CA SER A 143 21.23 -14.49 -3.60
C SER A 143 20.98 -15.17 -4.94
N SER A 144 20.53 -14.41 -5.94
CA SER A 144 20.61 -14.79 -7.35
C SER A 144 21.40 -13.72 -8.10
N SER A 145 22.63 -14.08 -8.43
CA SER A 145 23.55 -13.32 -9.27
C SER A 145 22.95 -13.09 -10.66
N SER A 146 22.38 -11.92 -10.89
CA SER A 146 22.21 -11.31 -12.21
C SER A 146 22.10 -9.80 -12.03
N SER A 147 23.18 -9.12 -12.36
CA SER A 147 23.30 -7.67 -12.44
C SER A 147 22.22 -7.07 -13.36
N ASN A 148 21.28 -6.32 -12.80
CA ASN A 148 21.29 -4.85 -12.89
C ASN A 148 19.96 -4.23 -12.43
N ASN A 149 20.10 -3.27 -11.52
CA ASN A 149 19.17 -2.20 -11.14
C ASN A 149 17.89 -2.59 -10.37
N GLN A 150 18.01 -2.82 -9.05
CA GLN A 150 17.00 -2.28 -8.14
C GLN A 150 17.48 -2.07 -6.68
N SER A 151 17.59 -0.77 -6.36
CA SER A 151 17.64 -0.05 -5.08
C SER A 151 18.06 -0.77 -3.79
N GLY A 152 19.37 -0.97 -3.63
CA GLY A 152 20.04 -0.27 -2.54
C GLY A 152 20.33 1.14 -3.01
N ILE A 153 20.04 2.17 -2.21
CA ILE A 153 20.40 3.60 -2.36
C ILE A 153 21.06 3.91 -3.72
N GLY A 154 20.29 3.99 -4.81
CA GLY A 154 20.87 4.17 -6.15
C GLY A 154 20.11 3.62 -7.36
N GLY A 155 19.13 2.72 -7.18
CA GLY A 155 18.21 2.33 -8.27
C GLY A 155 16.87 3.04 -8.13
N LEU A 156 16.48 3.90 -9.07
CA LEU A 156 15.28 4.73 -8.93
C LEU A 156 14.01 3.87 -8.96
N PHE A 157 13.42 3.55 -7.78
CA PHE A 157 12.08 3.00 -7.70
C PHE A 157 11.13 3.91 -8.49
N GLN A 158 10.41 3.34 -9.46
CA GLN A 158 9.48 4.12 -10.27
C GLN A 158 8.22 4.38 -9.48
N ALA A 159 8.09 5.62 -8.99
CA ALA A 159 6.95 6.02 -8.18
C ALA A 159 5.63 5.71 -8.90
N LYS A 160 4.74 5.00 -8.22
CA LYS A 160 3.49 4.50 -8.78
C LYS A 160 2.32 5.31 -8.26
N ARG A 161 1.58 5.94 -9.19
CA ARG A 161 0.39 6.73 -8.86
C ARG A 161 -0.80 5.83 -8.52
N CYS A 162 -1.44 6.09 -7.38
CA CYS A 162 -2.67 5.38 -7.01
C CYS A 162 -3.89 5.98 -7.71
N LYS A 163 -4.82 5.11 -8.13
CA LYS A 163 -6.14 5.49 -8.66
C LYS A 163 -7.10 5.70 -7.49
N ILE A 164 -7.72 6.88 -7.41
CA ILE A 164 -8.63 7.24 -6.33
C ILE A 164 -10.07 7.05 -6.81
N SER A 165 -10.90 6.40 -5.99
CA SER A 165 -12.35 6.29 -6.19
C SER A 165 -13.09 6.60 -4.89
N ALA A 166 -14.35 7.00 -4.98
CA ALA A 166 -15.22 7.07 -3.81
C ALA A 166 -15.37 5.66 -3.22
N GLY A 167 -15.27 5.54 -1.90
CA GLY A 167 -15.71 4.33 -1.20
C GLY A 167 -17.23 4.35 -1.10
N GLY A 168 -17.88 3.21 -1.37
CA GLY A 168 -19.28 3.06 -1.02
C GLY A 168 -19.43 3.24 0.50
N HIS A 169 -20.54 3.83 0.94
CA HIS A 169 -20.93 3.82 2.35
C HIS A 169 -21.36 2.38 2.67
N LYS A 170 -20.39 1.51 2.91
CA LYS A 170 -20.65 0.24 3.58
C LYS A 170 -20.25 0.47 5.02
N ASP A 171 -21.26 0.57 5.86
CA ASP A 171 -21.16 0.41 7.31
C ASP A 171 -20.62 -0.99 7.60
N ASP A 172 -19.31 -1.17 7.46
CA ASP A 172 -18.63 -2.38 7.91
C ASP A 172 -18.10 -2.10 9.32
N SER A 173 -19.04 -2.06 10.27
CA SER A 173 -18.78 -2.42 11.66
C SER A 173 -18.44 -3.92 11.68
N TYR A 174 -17.16 -4.20 11.85
CA TYR A 174 -16.65 -5.48 12.35
C TYR A 174 -16.08 -5.25 13.74
#